data_AF-A0A2V7SZM5-F1
#
_entry.id   AF-A0A2V7SZM5-F1
#
_cell.length_a   1.000
_cell.length_b   1.000
_cell.length_c   1.000
_cell.angle_alpha   90.00
_cell.angle_beta   90.00
_cell.angle_gamma   90.00
#
_symmetry.space_group_name_H-M   'P 1'
#
loop_
_entity.id
_entity.type
_entity.pdbx_description
1 polymer ?
#
loop_
_entity_poly.entity_id
_entity_poly.type
_entity_poly.pdbx_seq_one_letter_code
_entity_poly.pdbx_strand_id
1 'polypeptide(L)'
;MLACGGHQASQTQTAPPPVSRPLAWLAGQRVVLTPVYRVREGDPMGWAAQIPRSREFLRGLDSAIAGELAQRGLEKQWVYPPDLARSMRMSPTYAVDPYALAVEPLRSPSVAQGGKIGDPLATQLRTMIALHDSRMVLLPVELRFDRDKSGQGIAVLRAVLVDARIGDVRWVGEASSDPSPTFSRALLASVASHFADLITIR
;
A
#
# COMPACT_ATOMS: atom_id res chain seq x y z
N MET A 1 29.41 24.89 56.55
CA MET A 1 29.12 25.65 55.31
C MET A 1 27.97 24.96 54.58
N LEU A 2 27.17 25.75 53.87
CA LEU A 2 25.84 25.43 53.35
C LEU A 2 25.79 24.29 52.31
N ALA A 3 24.61 23.67 52.27
CA ALA A 3 24.12 22.82 51.18
C ALA A 3 23.78 23.62 49.91
N CYS A 4 23.74 22.92 48.77
CA CYS A 4 22.80 23.04 47.62
C CYS A 4 23.49 22.66 46.30
N GLY A 5 22.86 21.78 45.52
CA GLY A 5 23.30 21.43 44.17
C GLY A 5 22.35 20.41 43.54
N GLY A 6 21.17 20.87 43.13
CA GLY A 6 20.09 20.05 42.61
C GLY A 6 20.46 19.29 41.33
N HIS A 7 20.13 18.01 41.30
CA HIS A 7 20.08 17.24 40.06
C HIS A 7 18.78 17.60 39.31
N GLN A 8 18.93 18.30 38.19
CA GLN A 8 17.84 18.45 37.21
C GLN A 8 17.53 17.07 36.61
N ALA A 9 16.29 16.62 36.82
CA ALA A 9 15.73 15.50 36.09
C ALA A 9 15.72 15.84 34.59
N SER A 10 16.56 15.18 33.82
CA SER A 10 16.47 15.20 32.37
C SER A 10 15.16 14.53 31.98
N GLN A 11 14.18 15.34 31.58
CA GLN A 11 12.97 14.86 30.93
C GLN A 11 13.40 14.27 29.59
N THR A 12 13.43 12.94 29.50
CA THR A 12 13.55 12.24 28.23
C THR A 12 12.27 12.55 27.45
N GLN A 13 12.32 13.57 26.60
CA GLN A 13 11.35 13.73 25.52
C GLN A 13 11.43 12.47 24.67
N THR A 14 10.40 11.63 24.77
CA THR A 14 10.20 10.49 23.89
C THR A 14 10.07 11.03 22.47
N ALA A 15 11.18 11.08 21.74
CA ALA A 15 11.16 11.36 20.31
C ALA A 15 10.21 10.35 19.66
N PRO A 16 9.30 10.80 18.76
CA PRO A 16 8.46 9.86 18.03
C PRO A 16 9.36 8.85 17.32
N PRO A 17 8.96 7.56 17.28
CA PRO A 17 9.78 6.53 16.65
C PRO A 17 10.12 6.93 15.21
N PRO A 18 11.35 6.67 14.74
CA PRO A 18 11.74 7.04 13.38
C PRO A 18 10.80 6.37 12.37
N VAL A 19 10.21 7.16 11.48
CA VAL A 19 9.36 6.65 10.40
C VAL A 19 10.24 5.77 9.50
N SER A 20 10.04 4.46 9.57
CA SER A 20 10.73 3.49 8.71
C SER A 20 10.21 3.62 7.28
N ARG A 21 11.13 3.83 6.33
CA ARG A 21 10.80 3.97 4.89
C ARG A 21 11.41 2.82 4.10
N PRO A 22 10.86 1.61 4.21
CA PRO A 22 11.43 0.41 3.57
C PRO A 22 11.45 0.50 2.04
N LEU A 23 10.66 1.41 1.45
CA LEU A 23 10.50 1.55 0.01
C LEU A 23 11.14 2.85 -0.54
N ALA A 24 11.97 3.55 0.25
CA ALA A 24 12.56 4.82 -0.17
C ALA A 24 13.39 4.74 -1.47
N TRP A 25 14.04 3.60 -1.69
CA TRP A 25 14.82 3.33 -2.90
C TRP A 25 13.97 3.24 -4.18
N LEU A 26 12.64 3.07 -4.07
CA LEU A 26 11.73 3.08 -5.23
C LEU A 26 11.43 4.49 -5.74
N ALA A 27 11.68 5.54 -4.94
CA ALA A 27 11.36 6.92 -5.32
C ALA A 27 12.09 7.37 -6.59
N GLY A 28 13.26 6.79 -6.91
CA GLY A 28 14.01 7.03 -8.15
C GLY A 28 13.80 5.99 -9.26
N GLN A 29 12.90 5.02 -9.08
CA GLN A 29 12.63 3.96 -10.04
C GLN A 29 11.26 4.12 -10.71
N ARG A 30 11.15 3.61 -11.95
CA ARG A 30 9.86 3.39 -12.59
C ARG A 30 9.20 2.16 -11.97
N VAL A 31 8.05 2.35 -11.35
CA VAL A 31 7.29 1.30 -10.65
C VAL A 31 5.87 1.27 -11.21
N VAL A 32 5.34 0.06 -11.38
CA VAL A 32 3.92 -0.14 -11.67
C VAL A 32 3.17 -0.31 -10.37
N LEU A 33 2.20 0.57 -10.10
CA LEU A 33 1.26 0.44 -8.99
C LEU A 33 -0.03 -0.19 -9.51
N THR A 34 -0.36 -1.38 -9.02
CA THR A 34 -1.61 -2.04 -9.39
C THR A 34 -2.79 -1.51 -8.57
N PRO A 35 -4.05 -1.74 -9.00
CA PRO A 35 -5.21 -1.41 -8.18
C PRO A 35 -5.20 -2.16 -6.84
N VAL A 36 -5.95 -1.64 -5.86
CA VAL A 36 -6.29 -2.39 -4.64
C VAL A 36 -7.37 -3.42 -4.97
N TYR A 37 -7.12 -4.69 -4.67
CA TYR A 37 -7.95 -5.79 -5.19
C TYR A 37 -9.19 -6.12 -4.35
N ARG A 38 -9.09 -6.02 -3.02
CA ARG A 38 -10.16 -6.50 -2.15
C ARG A 38 -10.25 -5.75 -0.83
N VAL A 39 -11.48 -5.64 -0.32
CA VAL A 39 -11.76 -5.35 1.09
C VAL A 39 -12.00 -6.68 1.81
N ARG A 40 -11.27 -6.94 2.90
CA ARG A 40 -11.46 -8.12 3.73
C ARG A 40 -12.79 -8.01 4.48
N GLU A 41 -13.61 -9.05 4.36
CA GLU A 41 -14.88 -9.18 5.08
C GLU A 41 -14.67 -9.71 6.50
N GLY A 42 -15.68 -9.55 7.35
CA GLY A 42 -15.66 -10.09 8.72
C GLY A 42 -14.77 -9.29 9.68
N ASP A 43 -14.76 -7.97 9.57
CA ASP A 43 -13.99 -7.12 10.48
C ASP A 43 -14.67 -6.95 11.86
N PRO A 44 -13.90 -6.67 12.93
CA PRO A 44 -14.43 -6.55 14.30
C PRO A 44 -15.41 -5.38 14.54
N MET A 45 -15.57 -4.47 13.57
CA MET A 45 -16.39 -3.27 13.67
C MET A 45 -17.57 -3.28 12.70
N GLY A 46 -17.67 -4.30 11.83
CA GLY A 46 -18.66 -4.39 10.76
C GLY A 46 -18.52 -3.29 9.70
N TRP A 47 -17.37 -2.62 9.59
CA TRP A 47 -17.16 -1.53 8.62
C TRP A 47 -17.12 -2.03 7.17
N ALA A 48 -16.58 -3.22 6.92
CA ALA A 48 -16.58 -3.82 5.59
C ALA A 48 -18.01 -4.04 5.07
N ALA A 49 -18.94 -4.41 5.96
CA ALA A 49 -20.35 -4.60 5.60
C ALA A 49 -21.08 -3.29 5.26
N GLN A 50 -20.54 -2.14 5.67
CA GLN A 50 -21.09 -0.82 5.35
C GLN A 50 -20.68 -0.33 3.95
N ILE A 51 -19.89 -1.10 3.21
CA ILE A 51 -19.41 -0.73 1.87
C ILE A 51 -20.25 -1.45 0.81
N PRO A 52 -21.35 -0.86 0.32
CA PRO A 52 -22.23 -1.52 -0.64
C PRO A 52 -21.59 -1.71 -2.02
N ARG A 53 -20.63 -0.84 -2.39
CA ARG A 53 -19.98 -0.84 -3.71
C ARG A 53 -18.47 -0.91 -3.54
N SER A 54 -17.98 -2.08 -3.14
CA SER A 54 -16.55 -2.32 -2.88
C SER A 54 -15.64 -1.87 -4.02
N ARG A 55 -16.02 -2.11 -5.28
CA ARG A 55 -15.23 -1.69 -6.45
C ARG A 55 -15.08 -0.17 -6.57
N GLU A 56 -16.16 0.59 -6.37
CA GLU A 56 -16.10 2.07 -6.41
C GLU A 56 -15.29 2.61 -5.24
N PHE A 57 -15.44 1.98 -4.07
CA PHE A 57 -14.69 2.32 -2.87
C PHE A 57 -13.18 2.10 -3.06
N LEU A 58 -12.76 0.94 -3.60
CA LEU A 58 -11.36 0.62 -3.88
C LEU A 58 -10.77 1.55 -4.95
N ARG A 59 -11.52 1.92 -5.99
CA ARG A 59 -11.08 2.95 -6.95
C ARG A 59 -10.88 4.32 -6.29
N GLY A 60 -11.68 4.64 -5.28
CA GLY A 60 -11.50 5.84 -4.47
C GLY A 60 -10.18 5.81 -3.70
N LEU A 61 -9.83 4.65 -3.13
CA LEU A 61 -8.54 4.44 -2.47
C LEU A 61 -7.37 4.51 -3.47
N ASP A 62 -7.49 3.88 -4.65
CA ASP A 62 -6.48 3.98 -5.72
C ASP A 62 -6.21 5.45 -6.09
N SER A 63 -7.27 6.25 -6.22
CA SER A 63 -7.18 7.67 -6.53
C SER A 63 -6.54 8.46 -5.39
N ALA A 64 -6.84 8.12 -4.12
CA ALA A 64 -6.23 8.76 -2.96
C ALA A 64 -4.73 8.45 -2.88
N ILE A 65 -4.33 7.19 -3.10
CA ILE A 65 -2.93 6.77 -3.14
C ILE A 65 -2.19 7.49 -4.27
N ALA A 66 -2.76 7.53 -5.48
CA ALA A 66 -2.18 8.24 -6.61
C ALA A 66 -2.01 9.74 -6.30
N GLY A 67 -3.01 10.36 -5.66
CA GLY A 67 -2.94 11.75 -5.23
C GLY A 67 -1.82 12.03 -4.23
N GLU A 68 -1.66 11.20 -3.21
CA GLU A 68 -0.57 11.33 -2.22
C GLU A 68 0.81 11.14 -2.86
N LEU A 69 0.97 10.16 -3.74
CA LEU A 69 2.23 9.94 -4.47
C LEU A 69 2.55 11.07 -5.44
N ALA A 70 1.53 11.64 -6.10
CA ALA A 70 1.68 12.79 -6.99
C ALA A 70 2.13 14.05 -6.25
N GLN A 71 1.53 14.34 -5.10
CA GLN A 71 1.94 15.47 -4.24
C GLN A 71 3.42 15.37 -3.80
N ARG A 72 3.96 14.15 -3.75
CA ARG A 72 5.35 13.85 -3.39
C ARG A 72 6.28 13.75 -4.61
N GLY A 73 5.82 14.15 -5.79
CA GLY A 73 6.62 14.23 -7.02
C GLY A 73 6.76 12.93 -7.82
N LEU A 74 6.01 11.87 -7.49
CA LEU A 74 6.11 10.56 -8.16
C LEU A 74 5.14 10.39 -9.35
N GLU A 75 4.35 11.42 -9.67
CA GLU A 75 3.28 11.36 -10.70
C GLU A 75 3.77 10.90 -12.07
N LYS A 76 4.91 11.43 -12.55
CA LYS A 76 5.38 11.18 -13.93
C LYS A 76 6.21 9.90 -14.06
N GLN A 77 6.79 9.45 -12.95
CA GLN A 77 7.75 8.37 -12.96
C GLN A 77 7.08 7.00 -12.80
N TRP A 78 6.01 6.94 -12.04
CA TRP A 78 5.26 5.72 -11.76
C TRP A 78 4.12 5.53 -12.75
N VAL A 79 3.65 4.29 -12.87
CA VAL A 79 2.49 3.93 -13.68
C VAL A 79 1.35 3.57 -12.74
N TYR A 80 0.22 4.27 -12.87
CA TYR A 80 -0.91 4.16 -11.94
C TYR A 80 -2.05 3.33 -12.52
N PRO A 81 -3.00 2.86 -11.69
CA PRO A 81 -4.13 2.05 -12.14
C PRO A 81 -4.92 2.59 -13.35
N PRO A 82 -5.18 3.91 -13.46
CA PRO A 82 -5.84 4.46 -14.66
C PRO A 82 -5.01 4.33 -15.93
N ASP A 83 -3.68 4.41 -15.83
CA ASP A 83 -2.77 4.28 -16.98
C ASP A 83 -2.69 2.82 -17.44
N LEU A 84 -2.64 1.87 -16.50
CA LEU A 84 -2.72 0.44 -16.80
C LEU A 84 -4.01 0.10 -17.56
N ALA A 85 -5.14 0.60 -17.07
CA ALA A 85 -6.44 0.39 -17.70
C ALA A 85 -6.52 1.03 -19.09
N ARG A 86 -5.91 2.20 -19.28
CA ARG A 86 -5.81 2.87 -20.59
C ARG A 86 -4.97 2.03 -21.55
N SER A 87 -3.79 1.59 -21.14
CA SER A 87 -2.93 0.72 -21.95
C SER A 87 -3.62 -0.59 -22.33
N MET A 88 -4.35 -1.21 -21.40
CA MET A 88 -5.14 -2.41 -21.69
C MET A 88 -6.19 -2.17 -22.79
N ARG A 89 -6.92 -1.06 -22.73
CA ARG A 89 -7.92 -0.71 -23.75
C ARG A 89 -7.30 -0.45 -25.12
N MET A 90 -6.08 0.09 -25.15
CA MET A 90 -5.35 0.36 -26.40
C MET A 90 -4.75 -0.91 -27.01
N SER A 91 -4.57 -1.99 -26.24
CA SER A 91 -3.93 -3.23 -26.70
C SER A 91 -4.60 -4.48 -26.11
N PRO A 92 -5.89 -4.71 -26.36
CA PRO A 92 -6.70 -5.72 -25.65
C PRO A 92 -6.25 -7.17 -25.91
N THR A 93 -5.57 -7.44 -27.03
CA THR A 93 -5.10 -8.79 -27.38
C THR A 93 -3.90 -9.25 -26.56
N TYR A 94 -3.08 -8.31 -26.09
CA TYR A 94 -1.79 -8.62 -25.44
C TYR A 94 -1.73 -8.16 -23.99
N ALA A 95 -2.57 -7.18 -23.61
CA ALA A 95 -2.55 -6.62 -22.28
C ALA A 95 -3.32 -7.49 -21.29
N VAL A 96 -2.81 -7.49 -20.05
CA VAL A 96 -3.47 -8.11 -18.91
C VAL A 96 -4.45 -7.11 -18.31
N ASP A 97 -5.63 -7.56 -17.90
CA ASP A 97 -6.54 -6.72 -17.12
C ASP A 97 -5.97 -6.45 -15.73
N PRO A 98 -5.62 -5.19 -15.40
CA PRO A 98 -5.04 -4.86 -14.10
C PRO A 98 -6.00 -5.10 -12.93
N TYR A 99 -7.32 -5.15 -13.17
CA TYR A 99 -8.33 -5.41 -12.14
C TYR A 99 -8.67 -6.90 -11.98
N ALA A 100 -8.09 -7.78 -12.81
CA ALA A 100 -8.34 -9.23 -12.78
C ALA A 100 -7.03 -10.04 -12.63
N LEU A 101 -6.04 -9.48 -11.93
CA LEU A 101 -4.82 -10.21 -11.58
C LEU A 101 -5.10 -11.28 -10.54
N ALA A 102 -4.43 -12.43 -10.65
CA ALA A 102 -4.54 -13.55 -9.72
C ALA A 102 -3.73 -13.32 -8.43
N VAL A 103 -4.08 -12.27 -7.69
CA VAL A 103 -3.36 -11.83 -6.48
C VAL A 103 -3.77 -12.57 -5.21
N GLU A 104 -4.75 -13.48 -5.28
CA GLU A 104 -5.26 -14.22 -4.14
C GLU A 104 -4.15 -14.90 -3.32
N PRO A 105 -3.12 -15.53 -3.92
CA PRO A 105 -2.03 -16.14 -3.16
C PRO A 105 -1.24 -15.14 -2.30
N LEU A 106 -1.16 -13.87 -2.71
CA LEU A 106 -0.43 -12.82 -1.99
C LEU A 106 -1.10 -12.40 -0.67
N ARG A 107 -2.37 -12.78 -0.48
CA ARG A 107 -3.10 -12.55 0.78
C ARG A 107 -2.67 -13.49 1.90
N SER A 108 -2.04 -14.62 1.56
CA SER A 108 -1.60 -15.57 2.59
C SER A 108 -0.57 -14.92 3.52
N PRO A 109 -0.69 -15.11 4.85
CA PRO A 109 0.32 -14.65 5.79
C PRO A 109 1.67 -15.36 5.59
N SER A 110 1.70 -16.50 4.88
CA SER A 110 2.94 -17.21 4.53
C SER A 110 3.78 -16.50 3.47
N VAL A 111 3.23 -15.49 2.78
CA VAL A 111 3.99 -14.71 1.80
C VAL A 111 4.98 -13.83 2.54
N ALA A 112 6.26 -14.11 2.32
CA ALA A 112 7.40 -13.42 2.90
C ALA A 112 8.35 -12.92 1.81
N GLN A 113 9.20 -11.98 2.19
CA GLN A 113 10.30 -11.52 1.34
C GLN A 113 11.21 -12.70 0.94
N GLY A 114 11.62 -12.73 -0.33
CA GLY A 114 12.36 -13.85 -0.93
C GLY A 114 11.46 -14.97 -1.46
N GLY A 115 10.15 -14.93 -1.19
CA GLY A 115 9.18 -15.87 -1.76
C GLY A 115 9.06 -15.74 -3.29
N LYS A 116 8.73 -16.85 -3.94
CA LYS A 116 8.43 -16.91 -5.38
C LYS A 116 6.95 -16.71 -5.64
N ILE A 117 6.63 -16.06 -6.76
CA ILE A 117 5.27 -15.93 -7.26
C ILE A 117 5.00 -17.06 -8.25
N GLY A 118 3.91 -17.78 -8.02
CA GLY A 118 3.43 -18.81 -8.93
C GLY A 118 2.65 -18.24 -10.11
N ASP A 119 2.41 -19.08 -11.11
CA ASP A 119 1.48 -18.78 -12.19
C ASP A 119 0.01 -18.90 -11.72
N PRO A 120 -0.92 -18.12 -12.30
CA PRO A 120 -0.73 -17.26 -13.47
C PRO A 120 -0.20 -15.86 -13.16
N LEU A 121 -0.10 -15.47 -11.88
CA LEU A 121 0.29 -14.11 -11.49
C LEU A 121 1.67 -13.72 -12.00
N ALA A 122 2.65 -14.61 -11.92
CA ALA A 122 4.00 -14.33 -12.41
C ALA A 122 4.01 -13.95 -13.90
N THR A 123 3.31 -14.72 -14.73
CA THR A 123 3.16 -14.42 -16.16
C THR A 123 2.41 -13.11 -16.40
N GLN A 124 1.31 -12.88 -15.67
CA GLN A 124 0.55 -11.63 -15.77
C GLN A 124 1.40 -10.39 -15.47
N LEU A 125 2.21 -10.44 -14.42
CA LEU A 125 3.09 -9.34 -14.04
C LEU A 125 4.21 -9.11 -15.05
N ARG A 126 4.79 -10.17 -15.62
CA ARG A 126 5.79 -10.05 -16.70
C ARG A 126 5.23 -9.33 -17.91
N THR A 127 4.03 -9.72 -18.36
CA THR A 127 3.36 -9.06 -19.48
C THR A 127 3.07 -7.60 -19.18
N MET A 128 2.64 -7.29 -17.95
CA MET A 128 2.37 -5.91 -17.52
C MET A 128 3.63 -5.05 -17.55
N ILE A 129 4.74 -5.51 -16.96
CA ILE A 129 5.97 -4.70 -16.95
C ILE A 129 6.57 -4.51 -18.34
N ALA A 130 6.36 -5.47 -19.25
CA ALA A 130 6.84 -5.38 -20.64
C ALA A 130 6.18 -4.23 -21.42
N LEU A 131 4.91 -3.91 -21.12
CA LEU A 131 4.19 -2.80 -21.75
C LEU A 131 4.57 -1.43 -21.18
N HIS A 132 5.15 -1.40 -19.98
CA HIS A 132 5.36 -0.17 -19.22
C HIS A 132 6.84 0.15 -18.98
N ASP A 133 7.76 -0.65 -19.52
CA ASP A 133 9.21 -0.56 -19.30
C ASP A 133 9.58 -0.42 -17.81
N SER A 134 8.95 -1.28 -17.00
CA SER A 134 9.17 -1.35 -15.56
C SER A 134 9.84 -2.68 -15.19
N ARG A 135 10.27 -2.80 -13.93
CA ARG A 135 10.70 -4.06 -13.34
C ARG A 135 9.95 -4.36 -12.05
N MET A 136 9.69 -3.31 -11.28
CA MET A 136 9.08 -3.38 -9.98
C MET A 136 7.57 -3.18 -10.11
N VAL A 137 6.83 -4.05 -9.45
CA VAL A 137 5.37 -3.94 -9.32
C VAL A 137 5.05 -3.86 -7.84
N LEU A 138 4.36 -2.79 -7.43
CA LEU A 138 3.82 -2.64 -6.09
C LEU A 138 2.34 -3.00 -6.14
N LEU A 139 1.95 -4.03 -5.37
CA LEU A 139 0.60 -4.57 -5.34
C LEU A 139 -0.07 -4.29 -3.99
N PRO A 140 -1.02 -3.36 -3.92
CA PRO A 140 -1.93 -3.26 -2.80
C PRO A 140 -2.91 -4.45 -2.86
N VAL A 141 -2.73 -5.44 -1.99
CA VAL A 141 -3.41 -6.74 -2.13
C VAL A 141 -4.78 -6.73 -1.46
N GLU A 142 -4.84 -6.21 -0.24
CA GLU A 142 -6.05 -6.28 0.57
C GLU A 142 -6.12 -5.12 1.56
N LEU A 143 -7.28 -4.50 1.64
CA LEU A 143 -7.64 -3.55 2.69
C LEU A 143 -8.48 -4.28 3.74
N ARG A 144 -8.08 -4.21 5.01
CA ARG A 144 -8.81 -4.79 6.14
C ARG A 144 -9.12 -3.72 7.18
N PHE A 145 -10.20 -3.88 7.92
CA PHE A 145 -10.47 -3.08 9.11
C PHE A 145 -10.15 -3.89 10.36
N ASP A 146 -9.57 -3.23 11.36
CA ASP A 146 -9.15 -3.84 12.61
C ASP A 146 -9.27 -2.84 13.76
N ARG A 147 -8.96 -3.27 14.97
CA ARG A 147 -8.81 -2.39 16.13
C ARG A 147 -7.33 -2.16 16.43
N ASP A 148 -6.99 -0.93 16.76
CA ASP A 148 -5.69 -0.61 17.31
C ASP A 148 -5.60 -1.05 18.79
N LYS A 149 -4.44 -0.79 19.41
CA LYS A 149 -4.22 -1.09 20.83
C LYS A 149 -5.12 -0.27 21.78
N SER A 150 -5.67 0.85 21.32
CA SER A 150 -6.60 1.69 22.09
C SER A 150 -8.06 1.24 21.96
N GLY A 151 -8.34 0.26 21.09
CA GLY A 151 -9.68 -0.22 20.78
C GLY A 151 -10.41 0.58 19.70
N GLN A 152 -9.78 1.60 19.14
CA GLN A 152 -10.30 2.39 18.02
C GLN A 152 -10.10 1.66 16.70
N GLY A 153 -10.93 1.99 15.71
CA GLY A 153 -10.87 1.35 14.40
C GLY A 153 -9.75 1.89 13.53
N ILE A 154 -9.07 0.99 12.82
CA ILE A 154 -8.04 1.32 11.84
C ILE A 154 -8.33 0.61 10.51
N ALA A 155 -7.97 1.27 9.41
CA ALA A 155 -7.86 0.64 8.11
C ALA A 155 -6.42 0.20 7.90
N VAL A 156 -6.20 -1.03 7.47
CA VAL A 156 -4.87 -1.58 7.22
C VAL A 156 -4.81 -2.06 5.79
N LEU A 157 -3.90 -1.49 5.02
CA LEU A 157 -3.63 -1.86 3.63
C LEU A 157 -2.40 -2.74 3.56
N ARG A 158 -2.59 -4.01 3.22
CA ARG A 158 -1.48 -4.93 2.93
C ARG A 158 -0.98 -4.68 1.51
N ALA A 159 0.33 -4.53 1.37
CA ALA A 159 0.98 -4.36 0.09
C ALA A 159 2.19 -5.29 -0.07
N VAL A 160 2.46 -5.66 -1.31
CA VAL A 160 3.56 -6.54 -1.69
C VAL A 160 4.32 -5.91 -2.84
N LEU A 161 5.63 -5.81 -2.70
CA LEU A 161 6.52 -5.38 -3.77
C LEU A 161 7.13 -6.61 -4.44
N VAL A 162 7.08 -6.61 -5.76
CA VAL A 162 7.50 -7.74 -6.59
C VAL A 162 8.50 -7.28 -7.64
N ASP A 163 9.57 -8.05 -7.80
CA ASP A 163 10.38 -8.02 -9.02
C ASP A 163 9.72 -8.94 -10.04
N ALA A 164 8.94 -8.35 -10.94
CA ALA A 164 8.10 -9.12 -11.87
C ALA A 164 8.93 -9.82 -12.95
N ARG A 165 10.16 -9.37 -13.22
CA ARG A 165 11.05 -10.02 -14.20
C ARG A 165 11.42 -11.43 -13.75
N ILE A 166 11.80 -11.59 -12.48
CA ILE A 166 12.24 -12.87 -11.92
C ILE A 166 11.15 -13.58 -11.11
N GLY A 167 10.06 -12.89 -10.76
CA GLY A 167 8.92 -13.44 -10.02
C GLY A 167 9.15 -13.49 -8.51
N ASP A 168 9.91 -12.55 -7.95
CA ASP A 168 10.33 -12.57 -6.54
C ASP A 168 9.63 -11.50 -5.71
N VAL A 169 9.18 -11.89 -4.53
CA VAL A 169 8.69 -10.96 -3.51
C VAL A 169 9.88 -10.25 -2.89
N ARG A 170 9.95 -8.93 -3.09
CA ARG A 170 11.04 -8.07 -2.62
C ARG A 170 10.73 -7.41 -1.28
N TRP A 171 9.45 -7.21 -0.98
CA TRP A 171 9.00 -6.67 0.29
C TRP A 171 7.52 -7.02 0.51
N VAL A 172 7.14 -7.18 1.78
CA VAL A 172 5.76 -7.35 2.22
C VAL A 172 5.58 -6.44 3.43
N GLY A 173 4.50 -5.69 3.48
CA GLY A 173 4.17 -4.91 4.66
C GLY A 173 2.77 -4.34 4.62
N GLU A 174 2.48 -3.54 5.62
CA GLU A 174 1.17 -2.96 5.83
C GLU A 174 1.31 -1.46 6.11
N ALA A 175 0.36 -0.69 5.60
CA ALA A 175 0.14 0.70 6.00
C ALA A 175 -1.17 0.77 6.77
N SER A 176 -1.13 1.29 7.99
CA SER A 176 -2.31 1.48 8.83
C SER A 176 -2.72 2.93 8.82
N SER A 177 -4.03 3.23 8.81
CA SER A 177 -4.54 4.58 9.03
C SER A 177 -4.31 5.04 10.48
N ASP A 178 -4.55 6.33 10.70
CA ASP A 178 -4.85 6.86 12.03
C ASP A 178 -6.09 6.17 12.62
N PRO A 179 -6.14 5.99 13.95
CA PRO A 179 -7.31 5.46 14.62
C PRO A 179 -8.52 6.37 14.46
N SER A 180 -9.70 5.76 14.30
CA SER A 180 -10.97 6.46 14.18
C SER A 180 -12.08 5.71 14.93
N PRO A 181 -13.01 6.43 15.59
CA PRO A 181 -14.19 5.80 16.19
C PRO A 181 -15.25 5.41 15.14
N THR A 182 -15.21 5.99 13.94
CA THR A 182 -16.23 5.80 12.90
C THR A 182 -15.63 5.54 11.53
N PHE A 183 -16.36 4.78 10.70
CA PHE A 183 -16.02 4.60 9.31
C PHE A 183 -16.26 5.91 8.55
N SER A 184 -15.23 6.44 7.90
CA SER A 184 -15.30 7.72 7.19
C SER A 184 -14.30 7.78 6.04
N ARG A 185 -14.45 8.79 5.17
CA ARG A 185 -13.47 9.05 4.10
C ARG A 185 -12.08 9.43 4.63
N ALA A 186 -11.99 9.95 5.86
CA ALA A 186 -10.71 10.32 6.46
C ALA A 186 -9.80 9.09 6.67
N LEU A 187 -10.38 7.91 6.94
CA LEU A 187 -9.64 6.65 7.02
C LEU A 187 -8.91 6.33 5.71
N LEU A 188 -9.56 6.55 4.57
CA LEU A 188 -8.96 6.30 3.26
C LEU A 188 -7.82 7.28 2.95
N ALA A 189 -8.02 8.56 3.26
CA ALA A 189 -6.97 9.56 3.08
C ALA A 189 -5.76 9.28 3.98
N SER A 190 -6.01 8.91 5.24
CA SER A 190 -4.96 8.58 6.19
C SER A 190 -4.17 7.32 5.78
N VAL A 191 -4.85 6.23 5.40
CA VAL A 191 -4.14 5.02 4.93
C VAL A 191 -3.36 5.28 3.64
N ALA A 192 -3.87 6.11 2.73
CA ALA A 192 -3.16 6.51 1.52
C ALA A 192 -1.90 7.34 1.83
N SER A 193 -2.00 8.28 2.76
CA SER A 193 -0.85 9.09 3.21
C SER A 193 0.22 8.21 3.85
N HIS A 194 -0.17 7.33 4.78
CA HIS A 194 0.78 6.42 5.45
C HIS A 194 1.38 5.39 4.49
N PHE A 195 0.62 4.96 3.48
CA PHE A 195 1.17 4.12 2.41
C PHE A 195 2.25 4.86 1.62
N ALA A 196 2.01 6.13 1.28
CA ALA A 196 3.00 6.95 0.59
C ALA A 196 4.23 7.27 1.48
N ASP A 197 4.06 7.34 2.80
CA ASP A 197 5.16 7.53 3.76
C ASP A 197 6.17 6.37 3.76
N LEU A 198 5.77 5.16 3.35
CA LEU A 198 6.68 4.04 3.17
C LEU A 198 7.74 4.30 2.10
N ILE A 199 7.43 5.21 1.16
CA ILE A 199 8.23 5.51 -0.04
C ILE A 199 8.96 6.84 0.12
N THR A 200 8.28 7.92 0.49
CA THR A 200 8.92 9.24 0.56
C THR A 200 8.24 10.11 1.60
N ILE A 201 8.91 11.17 2.06
CA ILE A 201 8.28 12.19 2.90
C ILE A 201 7.48 13.17 2.03
N ARG A 202 6.49 13.82 2.63
CA ARG A 202 5.80 14.98 2.06
C ARG A 202 6.74 16.18 1.93
#